data_AF-E2AU86-F1
#
_entry.id   AF-E2AU86-F1
#
_cell.length_a   1.000
_cell.length_b   1.000
_cell.length_c   1.000
_cell.angle_alpha   90.00
_cell.angle_beta   90.00
_cell.angle_gamma   90.00
#
_symmetry.space_group_name_H-M   'P 1'
#
loop_
_entity.id
_entity.type
_entity.pdbx_description
1 polymer ?
#
loop_
_entity_poly.entity_id
_entity_poly.type
_entity_poly.pdbx_seq_one_letter_code
_entity_poly.pdbx_strand_id
1 'polypeptide(L)'
;MYVVITSVDPLRLYVYKGDVLFRFCPVKYYPFDPEILDKYVVGDDYLPIWSVPSLKKYYTELGFSMKDSFDAYIKERGKNPTDMWERVYDAIREVVLMKEMQIREVSKRFGNGRNFFELVRFDLALDADLNVYMMEANMSPNLSSAHYPPNQLLYEQVIFNMFALVGIGKRTKRESLKIRQVKRIKI
;
A
#
# COMPACT_ATOMS: atom_id res chain seq x y z
N MET A 1 3.15 0.22 2.55
CA MET A 1 2.67 -0.61 1.41
C MET A 1 1.17 -0.83 1.56
N TYR A 2 0.39 -0.74 0.48
CA TYR A 2 -1.06 -1.02 0.53
C TYR A 2 -1.35 -2.41 -0.06
N VAL A 3 -2.13 -3.21 0.67
CA VAL A 3 -2.44 -4.60 0.33
C VAL A 3 -3.94 -4.83 0.47
N VAL A 4 -4.56 -5.42 -0.56
CA VAL A 4 -5.97 -5.82 -0.52
C VAL A 4 -6.06 -7.33 -0.38
N ILE A 5 -6.73 -7.80 0.66
CA ILE A 5 -7.06 -9.22 0.84
C ILE A 5 -8.53 -9.38 0.41
N THR A 6 -8.78 -10.19 -0.62
CA THR A 6 -10.16 -10.39 -1.13
C THR A 6 -10.72 -11.76 -0.78
N SER A 7 -9.87 -12.67 -0.27
CA SER A 7 -10.28 -14.00 0.13
C SER A 7 -9.21 -14.64 1.01
N VAL A 8 -9.64 -15.46 1.97
CA VAL A 8 -8.78 -16.30 2.83
C VAL A 8 -9.04 -17.80 2.62
N ASP A 9 -9.95 -18.15 1.70
CA ASP A 9 -10.24 -19.54 1.33
C ASP A 9 -10.82 -19.60 -0.12
N PRO A 10 -9.96 -19.76 -1.15
CA PRO A 10 -8.50 -19.78 -1.08
C PRO A 10 -7.91 -18.39 -0.80
N LEU A 11 -6.73 -18.30 -0.20
CA LEU A 11 -6.05 -17.04 0.05
C LEU A 11 -5.78 -16.26 -1.25
N ARG A 12 -6.22 -14.99 -1.29
CA ARG A 12 -5.95 -14.04 -2.37
C ARG A 12 -5.59 -12.68 -1.79
N LEU A 13 -4.34 -12.26 -2.02
CA LEU A 13 -3.84 -10.93 -1.68
C LEU A 13 -3.32 -10.21 -2.93
N TYR A 14 -3.46 -8.89 -2.94
CA TYR A 14 -3.03 -8.00 -4.02
C TYR A 14 -2.24 -6.86 -3.42
N VAL A 15 -0.95 -6.76 -3.75
CA VAL A 15 -0.11 -5.64 -3.32
C VAL A 15 -0.18 -4.55 -4.39
N TYR A 16 -0.52 -3.33 -3.99
CA TYR A 16 -0.49 -2.19 -4.89
C TYR A 16 0.97 -1.83 -5.23
N LYS A 17 1.31 -1.88 -6.53
CA LYS A 17 2.67 -1.64 -7.04
C LYS A 17 2.88 -0.27 -7.69
N GLY A 18 1.82 0.54 -7.83
CA GLY A 18 1.86 1.79 -8.58
C GLY A 18 2.74 2.86 -7.94
N ASP A 19 2.78 2.91 -6.61
CA ASP A 19 3.68 3.73 -5.82
C ASP A 19 3.68 3.25 -4.35
N VAL A 20 4.48 3.89 -3.51
CA VAL A 20 4.56 3.66 -2.07
C VAL A 20 4.57 4.99 -1.33
N LEU A 21 4.19 4.99 -0.05
CA LEU A 21 4.34 6.17 0.79
C LEU A 21 5.63 6.07 1.61
N PHE A 22 6.60 6.94 1.32
CA PHE A 22 7.76 7.13 2.19
C PHE A 22 7.47 8.24 3.22
N ARG A 23 7.72 7.93 4.49
CA ARG A 23 7.61 8.86 5.61
C ARG A 23 8.95 8.94 6.31
N PHE A 24 9.52 10.13 6.42
CA PHE A 24 10.83 10.33 7.03
C PHE A 24 10.69 11.05 8.38
N CYS A 25 11.64 10.83 9.29
CA CYS A 25 11.74 11.63 10.51
C CYS A 25 12.01 13.11 10.17
N PRO A 26 11.37 14.07 10.86
CA PRO A 26 11.57 15.50 10.61
C PRO A 26 12.96 16.00 11.03
N VAL A 27 13.62 15.31 11.97
CA VAL A 27 14.97 15.66 12.42
C VAL A 27 15.99 14.63 11.92
N LYS A 28 17.18 15.09 11.53
CA LYS A 28 18.28 14.21 11.12
C LYS A 28 18.63 13.24 12.24
N TYR A 29 18.70 11.95 11.89
CA TYR A 29 19.02 10.87 12.82
C TYR A 29 20.39 11.08 13.49
N TYR A 30 21.42 11.48 12.72
CA TYR A 30 22.76 11.77 13.25
C TYR A 30 23.05 13.27 13.42
N PRO A 31 23.78 13.67 14.48
CA PRO A 31 24.17 12.84 15.64
C PRO A 31 22.94 12.35 16.42
N PHE A 32 22.99 11.12 16.93
CA PHE A 32 21.85 10.48 17.59
C PHE A 32 21.67 11.06 19.00
N ASP A 33 20.41 11.33 19.33
CA ASP A 33 19.98 11.78 20.64
C ASP A 33 18.64 11.08 20.97
N PRO A 34 18.62 10.15 21.95
CA PRO A 34 17.42 9.40 22.29
C PRO A 34 16.32 10.27 22.92
N GLU A 35 16.67 11.45 23.45
CA GLU A 35 15.72 12.39 24.04
C GLU A 35 14.87 13.12 22.99
N ILE A 36 15.32 13.12 21.72
CA ILE A 36 14.62 13.75 20.61
C ILE A 36 13.92 12.66 19.79
N LEU A 37 12.67 12.35 20.15
CA LEU A 37 11.85 11.33 19.49
C LEU A 37 11.76 11.53 17.97
N ASP A 38 11.65 12.77 17.52
CA ASP A 38 11.59 13.17 16.10
C ASP A 38 12.82 12.79 15.26
N LYS A 39 13.88 12.26 15.89
CA LYS A 39 15.01 11.65 15.17
C LYS A 39 14.73 10.22 14.72
N TYR A 40 13.93 9.46 15.44
CA TYR A 40 13.78 8.01 15.24
C TYR A 40 12.34 7.49 15.29
N VAL A 41 11.37 8.34 15.63
CA VAL A 41 9.94 8.03 15.59
C VAL A 41 9.30 8.78 14.43
N VAL A 42 8.54 8.06 13.61
CA VAL A 42 7.76 8.64 12.51
C VAL A 42 6.33 8.86 12.99
N GLY A 43 5.99 10.12 13.28
CA GLY A 43 4.63 10.55 13.63
C GLY A 43 3.78 10.92 12.42
N ASP A 44 2.65 11.58 12.69
CA ASP A 44 1.76 12.10 11.65
C ASP A 44 2.40 13.26 10.87
N ASP A 45 3.15 14.14 11.55
CA ASP A 45 3.91 15.26 10.98
C ASP A 45 5.29 14.83 10.46
N TYR A 46 5.33 13.78 9.63
CA TYR A 46 6.57 13.28 9.05
C TYR A 46 7.17 14.24 8.00
N LEU A 47 8.47 14.14 7.75
CA LEU A 47 9.11 14.85 6.64
C LEU A 47 8.74 14.14 5.32
N PRO A 48 8.04 14.81 4.40
CA PRO A 48 7.64 14.19 3.15
C PRO A 48 8.79 14.14 2.15
N ILE A 49 8.72 13.21 1.19
CA ILE A 49 9.80 12.95 0.22
C ILE A 49 10.22 14.18 -0.60
N TRP A 50 9.29 15.07 -0.95
CA TRP A 50 9.57 16.32 -1.69
C TRP A 50 10.37 17.35 -0.88
N SER A 51 10.43 17.18 0.44
CA SER A 51 11.23 18.01 1.34
C SER A 51 12.58 17.38 1.69
N VAL A 52 12.85 16.15 1.25
CA VAL A 52 14.13 15.47 1.48
C VAL A 52 15.15 15.92 0.43
N PRO A 53 16.24 16.63 0.81
CA PRO A 53 17.16 17.24 -0.15
C PRO A 53 17.76 16.25 -1.16
N SER A 54 18.09 15.04 -0.71
CA SER A 54 18.69 14.00 -1.56
C SER A 54 17.71 13.33 -2.53
N LEU A 55 16.40 13.52 -2.35
CA LEU A 55 15.36 12.92 -3.18
C LEU A 55 14.63 13.96 -4.06
N LYS A 56 14.80 15.25 -3.75
CA LYS A 56 14.15 16.37 -4.47
C LYS A 56 14.39 16.35 -5.98
N LYS A 57 15.63 16.06 -6.41
CA LYS A 57 16.00 15.90 -7.82
C LYS A 57 15.11 14.87 -8.54
N TYR A 58 14.83 13.74 -7.91
CA TYR A 58 14.05 12.68 -8.55
C TYR A 58 12.54 12.95 -8.49
N TYR A 59 12.05 13.33 -7.32
CA TYR A 59 10.61 13.47 -7.10
C TYR A 59 10.09 14.79 -7.68
N THR A 60 10.71 15.92 -7.31
CA THR A 60 10.20 17.26 -7.67
C THR A 60 10.63 17.70 -9.05
N GLU A 61 11.89 17.44 -9.45
CA GLU A 61 12.42 17.94 -10.73
C GLU A 61 12.17 16.97 -11.90
N LEU A 62 12.32 15.65 -11.68
CA LEU A 62 12.05 14.64 -12.71
C LEU A 62 10.61 14.10 -12.70
N GLY A 63 9.81 14.42 -11.67
CA GLY A 63 8.41 14.00 -11.58
C GLY A 63 8.21 12.49 -11.37
N PHE A 64 9.20 11.81 -10.79
CA PHE A 64 9.08 10.37 -10.51
C PHE A 64 8.09 10.10 -9.37
N SER A 65 7.54 8.88 -9.36
CA SER A 65 6.80 8.36 -8.21
C SER A 65 7.71 8.30 -6.97
N MET A 66 7.16 8.17 -5.76
CA MET A 66 8.01 8.06 -4.57
C MET A 66 8.89 6.81 -4.63
N LYS A 67 8.32 5.70 -5.11
CA LYS A 67 9.03 4.44 -5.33
C LYS A 67 10.18 4.60 -6.33
N ASP A 68 9.91 5.18 -7.49
CA ASP A 68 10.92 5.34 -8.54
C ASP A 68 12.00 6.36 -8.13
N SER A 69 11.63 7.39 -7.37
CA SER A 69 12.58 8.33 -6.77
C SER A 69 13.55 7.64 -5.82
N PHE A 70 13.03 6.77 -4.95
CA PHE A 70 13.86 5.95 -4.07
C PHE A 70 14.74 4.98 -4.86
N ASP A 71 14.19 4.27 -5.84
CA ASP A 71 14.94 3.31 -6.66
C ASP A 71 16.08 3.99 -7.43
N ALA A 72 15.83 5.17 -7.99
CA ALA A 72 16.85 5.95 -8.69
C ALA A 72 17.97 6.40 -7.73
N TYR A 73 17.63 6.86 -6.54
CA TYR A 73 18.59 7.26 -5.51
C TYR A 73 19.45 6.09 -5.01
N ILE A 74 18.86 4.91 -4.80
CA ILE A 74 19.60 3.71 -4.40
C ILE A 74 20.56 3.26 -5.52
N LYS A 75 20.11 3.29 -6.77
CA LYS A 75 20.95 2.94 -7.94
C LYS A 75 22.10 3.93 -8.14
N GLU A 76 21.90 5.23 -7.94
CA GLU A 76 22.98 6.23 -8.01
C GLU A 76 24.09 5.95 -6.98
N ARG A 77 23.75 5.29 -5.87
CA ARG A 77 24.69 4.85 -4.83
C ARG A 77 25.29 3.46 -5.06
N GLY A 78 25.09 2.87 -6.24
CA GLY A 78 25.65 1.57 -6.61
C GLY A 78 24.98 0.37 -5.94
N LYS A 79 23.80 0.54 -5.34
CA LYS A 79 23.02 -0.57 -4.75
C LYS A 79 21.86 -0.95 -5.68
N ASN A 80 21.38 -2.19 -5.57
CA ASN A 80 20.23 -2.69 -6.33
C ASN A 80 19.00 -2.85 -5.40
N PRO A 81 17.89 -2.09 -5.61
CA PRO A 81 16.70 -2.21 -4.76
C PRO A 81 15.83 -3.44 -5.08
N THR A 82 16.11 -4.21 -6.15
CA THR A 82 15.26 -5.35 -6.55
C THR A 82 15.08 -6.37 -5.43
N ASP A 83 16.18 -6.82 -4.81
CA ASP A 83 16.12 -7.84 -3.76
C ASP A 83 15.42 -7.31 -2.50
N MET A 84 15.58 -6.01 -2.22
CA MET A 84 14.86 -5.35 -1.13
C MET A 84 13.35 -5.37 -1.37
N TRP A 85 12.88 -5.06 -2.58
CA TRP A 85 11.44 -5.12 -2.89
C TRP A 85 10.86 -6.53 -2.81
N GLU A 86 11.61 -7.57 -3.22
CA GLU A 86 11.18 -8.95 -3.02
C GLU A 86 11.08 -9.32 -1.54
N ARG A 87 12.05 -8.91 -0.71
CA ARG A 87 11.96 -9.07 0.76
C ARG A 87 10.75 -8.33 1.36
N VAL A 88 10.38 -7.15 0.85
CA VAL A 88 9.14 -6.46 1.25
C VAL A 88 7.92 -7.31 0.93
N TYR A 89 7.85 -7.90 -0.27
CA TYR A 89 6.73 -8.76 -0.65
C TYR A 89 6.69 -10.05 0.16
N ASP A 90 7.84 -10.65 0.48
CA ASP A 90 7.93 -11.84 1.33
C ASP A 90 7.46 -11.55 2.76
N ALA A 91 7.90 -10.44 3.38
CA ALA A 91 7.42 -10.04 4.70
C ALA A 91 5.89 -9.88 4.75
N ILE A 92 5.29 -9.30 3.70
CA ILE A 92 3.83 -9.19 3.57
C ILE A 92 3.19 -10.57 3.47
N ARG A 93 3.71 -11.47 2.62
CA ARG A 93 3.18 -12.82 2.45
C ARG A 93 3.23 -13.61 3.75
N GLU A 94 4.36 -13.57 4.46
CA GLU A 94 4.56 -14.27 5.73
C GLU A 94 3.53 -13.85 6.78
N VAL A 95 3.36 -12.54 7.01
CA VAL A 95 2.38 -12.04 7.98
C VAL A 95 0.96 -12.47 7.62
N VAL A 96 0.59 -12.40 6.34
CA VAL A 96 -0.74 -12.82 5.89
C VAL A 96 -0.94 -14.32 6.08
N LEU A 97 0.03 -15.16 5.73
CA LEU A 97 -0.02 -16.61 5.93
C LEU A 97 -0.12 -16.98 7.41
N MET A 98 0.62 -16.30 8.28
CA MET A 98 0.53 -16.50 9.74
C MET A 98 -0.87 -16.21 10.30
N LYS A 99 -1.62 -15.31 9.66
CA LYS A 99 -2.97 -14.89 10.09
C LYS A 99 -4.11 -15.57 9.33
N GLU A 100 -3.83 -16.20 8.19
CA GLU A 100 -4.83 -16.81 7.30
C GLU A 100 -5.78 -17.73 8.06
N MET A 101 -5.25 -18.69 8.81
CA MET A 101 -6.08 -19.66 9.56
C MET A 101 -6.95 -18.97 10.60
N GLN A 102 -6.44 -17.96 11.31
CA GLN A 102 -7.19 -17.24 12.33
C GLN A 102 -8.37 -16.48 11.68
N ILE A 103 -8.13 -15.79 10.57
CA ILE A 103 -9.17 -15.06 9.84
C ILE A 103 -10.19 -16.05 9.29
N ARG A 104 -9.74 -17.15 8.68
CA ARG A 104 -10.60 -18.20 8.13
C ARG A 104 -11.55 -18.80 9.17
N GLU A 105 -11.07 -19.13 10.36
CA GLU A 105 -11.91 -19.66 11.43
C GLU A 105 -12.97 -18.66 11.91
N VAL A 106 -12.62 -17.37 11.99
CA VAL A 106 -13.58 -16.32 12.34
C VAL A 106 -14.60 -16.13 11.22
N SER A 107 -14.18 -16.14 9.96
CA SER A 107 -15.06 -16.01 8.80
C SER A 107 -16.13 -17.11 8.72
N LYS A 108 -15.85 -18.33 9.18
CA LYS A 108 -16.83 -19.43 9.24
C LYS A 108 -18.03 -19.15 10.16
N ARG A 109 -17.87 -18.25 11.14
CA ARG A 109 -18.98 -17.82 12.03
C ARG A 109 -20.01 -16.98 11.29
N PHE A 110 -19.65 -16.43 10.14
CA PHE A 110 -20.53 -15.68 9.28
C PHE A 110 -21.05 -16.59 8.16
N GLY A 111 -22.36 -16.59 7.91
CA GLY A 111 -22.99 -17.52 6.96
C GLY A 111 -22.43 -17.47 5.53
N ASN A 112 -21.83 -16.33 5.14
CA ASN A 112 -21.10 -16.21 3.88
C ASN A 112 -19.70 -15.60 4.11
N GLY A 113 -18.70 -16.47 4.27
CA GLY A 113 -17.29 -16.10 4.40
C GLY A 113 -16.64 -15.48 3.15
N ARG A 114 -17.37 -15.32 2.04
CA ARG A 114 -16.84 -14.79 0.76
C ARG A 114 -17.20 -13.34 0.48
N ASN A 115 -17.92 -12.69 1.38
CA ASN A 115 -18.33 -11.28 1.22
C ASN A 115 -17.38 -10.29 1.92
N PHE A 116 -16.18 -10.73 2.27
CA PHE A 116 -15.21 -9.92 3.00
C PHE A 116 -14.05 -9.54 2.10
N PHE A 117 -13.61 -8.30 2.23
CA PHE A 117 -12.33 -7.82 1.74
C PHE A 117 -11.76 -6.84 2.74
N GLU A 118 -10.44 -6.72 2.78
CA GLU A 118 -9.75 -5.85 3.72
C GLU A 118 -8.64 -5.08 3.01
N LEU A 119 -8.54 -3.77 3.28
CA LEU A 119 -7.41 -2.95 2.85
C LEU A 119 -6.48 -2.77 4.04
N VAL A 120 -5.30 -3.37 3.93
CA VAL A 120 -4.27 -3.34 4.97
C VAL A 120 -3.10 -2.49 4.51
N ARG A 121 -2.64 -1.58 5.37
CA ARG A 121 -1.36 -0.89 5.18
C ARG A 121 -0.29 -1.60 6.01
N PHE A 122 0.75 -2.05 5.32
CA PHE A 122 1.96 -2.61 5.94
C PHE A 122 3.00 -1.51 6.05
N ASP A 123 3.44 -1.25 7.27
CA ASP A 123 4.53 -0.32 7.57
C ASP A 123 5.80 -1.12 7.78
N LEU A 124 6.85 -0.75 7.05
CA LEU A 124 8.14 -1.41 7.07
C LEU A 124 9.24 -0.36 7.25
N ALA A 125 10.32 -0.76 7.91
CA ALA A 125 11.53 0.04 8.05
C ALA A 125 12.67 -0.57 7.22
N LEU A 126 13.59 0.27 6.78
CA LEU A 126 14.80 -0.12 6.04
C LEU A 126 16.03 0.34 6.82
N ASP A 127 17.07 -0.48 6.86
CA ASP A 127 18.38 -0.04 7.34
C ASP A 127 19.29 0.43 6.19
N ALA A 128 20.51 0.83 6.54
CA ALA A 128 21.50 1.32 5.58
C ALA A 128 21.89 0.28 4.51
N ASP A 129 21.71 -1.01 4.79
CA ASP A 129 22.04 -2.14 3.92
C ASP A 129 20.83 -2.68 3.16
N LEU A 130 19.70 -1.98 3.22
CA LEU A 130 18.44 -2.35 2.58
C LEU A 130 17.83 -3.64 3.15
N ASN A 131 18.15 -3.99 4.39
CA ASN A 131 17.37 -5.01 5.09
C ASN A 131 16.00 -4.45 5.46
N VAL A 132 14.99 -5.31 5.37
CA VAL A 132 13.58 -4.95 5.53
C VAL A 132 13.10 -5.47 6.88
N TYR A 133 12.49 -4.58 7.66
CA TYR A 133 11.93 -4.91 8.97
C TYR A 133 10.44 -4.60 8.98
N MET A 134 9.62 -5.62 9.26
CA MET A 134 8.18 -5.47 9.41
C MET A 134 7.86 -4.78 10.73
N MET A 135 7.11 -3.67 10.69
CA MET A 135 6.78 -2.87 11.88
C MET A 135 5.34 -3.12 12.33
N GLU A 136 4.37 -2.82 11.47
CA GLU A 136 2.95 -2.99 11.78
C GLU A 136 2.11 -3.26 10.53
N ALA A 137 0.97 -3.93 10.73
CA ALA A 137 -0.06 -4.11 9.71
C ALA A 137 -1.36 -3.47 10.21
N ASN A 138 -1.78 -2.39 9.57
CA ASN A 138 -2.93 -1.59 9.95
C ASN A 138 -4.13 -1.88 9.03
N MET A 139 -5.22 -2.41 9.59
CA MET A 139 -6.48 -2.72 8.89
C MET A 139 -7.41 -1.52 8.71
N SER A 140 -7.02 -0.32 9.16
CA SER A 140 -7.80 0.90 8.94
C SER A 140 -6.86 2.05 8.61
N PRO A 141 -6.17 1.99 7.46
CA PRO A 141 -5.20 3.00 7.12
C PRO A 141 -5.87 4.34 6.86
N ASN A 142 -5.24 5.41 7.34
CA ASN A 142 -5.63 6.78 7.01
C ASN A 142 -5.35 7.03 5.52
N LEU A 143 -6.39 7.42 4.78
CA LEU A 143 -6.35 7.75 3.34
C LEU A 143 -6.72 9.22 3.08
N SER A 144 -6.63 10.08 4.12
CA SER A 144 -6.85 11.51 4.01
C SER A 144 -5.62 12.20 3.42
N SER A 145 -5.80 12.92 2.32
CA SER A 145 -4.79 13.81 1.74
C SER A 145 -4.84 15.23 2.28
N ALA A 146 -5.72 15.53 3.26
CA ALA A 146 -5.87 16.90 3.77
C ALA A 146 -4.57 17.45 4.37
N HIS A 147 -3.84 16.61 5.10
CA HIS A 147 -2.56 16.97 5.71
C HIS A 147 -1.41 17.03 4.69
N TYR A 148 -1.40 16.11 3.71
CA TYR A 148 -0.44 16.07 2.62
C TYR A 148 -1.13 15.94 1.26
N PRO A 149 -1.54 17.08 0.64
CA PRO A 149 -2.26 17.07 -0.64
C PRO A 149 -1.59 16.28 -1.77
N PRO A 150 -0.23 16.27 -1.92
CA PRO A 150 0.42 15.48 -2.96
C PRO A 150 0.16 13.97 -2.89
N ASN A 151 -0.24 13.43 -1.74
CA ASN A 151 -0.55 12.00 -1.60
C ASN A 151 -1.92 11.62 -2.18
N GLN A 152 -2.75 12.60 -2.56
CA GLN A 152 -4.12 12.36 -3.02
C GLN A 152 -4.19 11.33 -4.15
N LEU A 153 -3.32 11.46 -5.16
CA LEU A 153 -3.33 10.56 -6.32
C LEU A 153 -3.06 9.10 -5.93
N LEU A 154 -2.11 8.87 -5.02
CA LEU A 154 -1.82 7.53 -4.49
C LEU A 154 -3.07 6.94 -3.82
N TYR A 155 -3.73 7.70 -2.95
CA TYR A 155 -4.91 7.23 -2.23
C TYR A 155 -6.08 6.96 -3.17
N GLU A 156 -6.34 7.85 -4.13
CA GLU A 156 -7.37 7.66 -5.15
C GLU A 156 -7.12 6.39 -5.97
N GLN A 157 -5.88 6.14 -6.39
CA GLN A 157 -5.53 4.93 -7.14
C GLN A 157 -5.67 3.67 -6.30
N VAL A 158 -5.27 3.68 -5.03
CA VAL A 158 -5.45 2.54 -4.12
C VAL A 158 -6.93 2.22 -3.95
N ILE A 159 -7.76 3.22 -3.64
CA ILE A 159 -9.20 3.07 -3.42
C ILE A 159 -9.90 2.61 -4.71
N PHE A 160 -9.61 3.26 -5.83
CA PHE A 160 -10.21 2.92 -7.12
C PHE A 160 -9.90 1.48 -7.52
N ASN A 161 -8.63 1.07 -7.43
CA ASN A 161 -8.22 -0.28 -7.78
C ASN A 161 -8.79 -1.31 -6.80
N MET A 162 -8.85 -1.01 -5.50
CA MET A 162 -9.50 -1.86 -4.50
C MET A 162 -10.97 -2.12 -4.88
N PHE A 163 -11.76 -1.05 -5.12
CA PHE A 163 -13.16 -1.21 -5.50
C PHE A 163 -13.34 -1.95 -6.82
N ALA A 164 -12.45 -1.71 -7.80
CA ALA A 164 -12.46 -2.46 -9.06
C ALA A 164 -12.18 -3.96 -8.84
N LEU A 165 -11.21 -4.31 -7.99
CA LEU A 165 -10.84 -5.69 -7.66
C LEU A 165 -12.00 -6.45 -7.00
N VAL A 166 -12.74 -5.81 -6.09
CA VAL A 166 -13.88 -6.45 -5.39
C VAL A 166 -15.19 -6.38 -6.20
N GLY A 167 -15.14 -5.86 -7.42
CA GLY A 167 -16.26 -5.85 -8.35
C GLY A 167 -17.30 -4.75 -8.12
N ILE A 168 -17.04 -3.80 -7.22
CA ILE A 168 -17.89 -2.64 -6.95
C ILE A 168 -17.59 -1.51 -7.95
N GLY A 169 -16.30 -1.27 -8.22
CA GLY A 169 -15.80 -0.24 -9.11
C GLY A 169 -15.64 -0.73 -10.55
N LYS A 170 -16.74 -1.07 -11.24
CA LYS A 170 -16.67 -1.29 -12.70
C LYS A 170 -16.87 0.03 -13.43
N ARG A 171 -15.98 0.35 -14.38
CA ARG A 171 -16.35 1.23 -15.51
C ARG A 171 -17.55 0.57 -16.18
N THR A 172 -18.72 1.19 -16.10
CA THR A 172 -19.90 0.74 -16.83
C THR A 172 -19.55 0.73 -18.32
N LYS A 173 -19.31 -0.45 -18.90
CA LYS A 173 -19.44 -0.59 -20.35
C LYS A 173 -20.93 -0.38 -20.65
N ARG A 174 -21.23 0.66 -21.43
CA ARG A 174 -22.60 1.13 -21.78
C ARG A 174 -23.57 0.02 -22.23
N GLU A 175 -23.06 -1.15 -22.63
CA GLU A 175 -23.85 -2.31 -23.06
C GLU A 175 -24.48 -3.14 -21.94
N SER A 176 -24.00 -3.06 -20.69
CA SER A 176 -24.55 -3.89 -19.59
C SER A 176 -25.89 -3.40 -19.03
N LEU A 177 -26.40 -2.26 -19.51
CA LEU A 177 -27.70 -1.68 -19.17
C LEU A 177 -28.78 -1.97 -20.21
N LYS A 178 -28.53 -2.81 -21.22
CA LYS A 178 -29.60 -3.25 -22.13
C LYS A 178 -30.65 -4.03 -21.33
N ILE A 179 -31.84 -3.43 -21.19
CA ILE A 179 -33.03 -4.08 -20.65
C ILE A 179 -33.19 -5.41 -21.37
N ARG A 180 -33.13 -6.54 -20.65
CA ARG A 180 -33.45 -7.85 -21.22
C ARG A 180 -34.90 -7.81 -21.69
N GLN A 181 -35.11 -7.77 -23.01
CA GLN A 181 -36.44 -8.02 -23.57
C GLN A 181 -36.84 -9.45 -23.23
N VAL A 182 -37.83 -9.59 -22.36
CA VAL A 182 -38.48 -10.87 -22.08
C VAL A 182 -39.19 -11.29 -23.35
N LYS A 183 -38.63 -12.28 -24.08
CA LYS A 183 -39.36 -12.95 -25.15
C LYS A 183 -40.52 -13.72 -24.50
N ARG A 184 -41.74 -13.18 -24.64
CA ARG A 184 -42.96 -13.96 -24.40
C ARG A 184 -42.99 -15.12 -25.38
N ILE A 185 -42.83 -16.34 -24.87
CA ILE A 185 -43.14 -17.56 -25.60
C ILE A 185 -44.65 -17.57 -25.77
N LYS A 186 -45.13 -17.44 -27.01
CA LYS A 186 -46.51 -17.79 -27.35
C LYS A 186 -46.56 -19.32 -27.49
N ILE A 187 -47.46 -19.93 -26.72
CA ILE A 187 -47.92 -21.32 -26.91
C ILE A 187 -48.76 -21.36 -28.19
#